data_AF-A0A849QN96-F1
#
_entry.id   AF-A0A849QN96-F1
#
_cell.length_a   1.000
_cell.length_b   1.000
_cell.length_c   1.000
_cell.angle_alpha   90.00
_cell.angle_beta   90.00
_cell.angle_gamma   90.00
#
_symmetry.space_group_name_H-M   'P 1'
#
loop_
_entity.id
_entity.type
_entity.pdbx_description
1 polymer ?
#
loop_
_entity_poly.entity_id
_entity_poly.type
_entity_poly.pdbx_seq_one_letter_code
_entity_poly.pdbx_strand_id
1 'polypeptide(L)'
;MNLEEATEFKSRLDNIKDNSEELFKNGVLHNKYFTIHGIDHSHAIISNLNDLVDGIEPNNELTKHEIFYLLASVYLHDVGMLVSDPNDEGTAKVISTHEMPFTKEDVIRKEHHIRSGKYVIEHADILSLDHFESECVRLICEGHRRVNLEPEEYDDRFIGNETIRVRFLAALLRFSDELDISYKRGPIKLLEILREEMPDYSAVSCNVVDI
;
A
#
# COMPACT_ATOMS: atom_id res chain seq x y z
N MET A 1 21.71 -6.84 18.98
CA MET A 1 21.63 -7.34 17.58
C MET A 1 22.97 -7.96 17.24
N ASN A 2 23.02 -9.19 16.72
CA ASN A 2 24.23 -9.66 16.04
C ASN A 2 24.20 -9.14 14.59
N LEU A 3 25.36 -8.98 13.97
CA LEU A 3 25.46 -8.44 12.60
C LEU A 3 24.75 -9.32 11.56
N GLU A 4 24.58 -10.59 11.86
CA GLU A 4 24.04 -11.62 10.96
C GLU A 4 22.53 -11.44 10.75
N GLU A 5 21.76 -11.30 11.83
CA GLU A 5 20.30 -11.07 11.80
C GLU A 5 19.94 -9.75 11.09
N ALA A 6 20.73 -8.69 11.32
CA ALA A 6 20.56 -7.41 10.62
C ALA A 6 20.79 -7.54 9.10
N THR A 7 21.74 -8.39 8.72
CA THR A 7 22.09 -8.65 7.33
C THR A 7 21.01 -9.49 6.65
N GLU A 8 20.42 -10.44 7.38
CA GLU A 8 19.31 -11.27 6.90
C GLU A 8 18.04 -10.46 6.61
N PHE A 9 17.55 -9.66 7.58
CA PHE A 9 16.36 -8.82 7.35
C PHE A 9 16.57 -7.85 6.19
N LYS A 10 17.76 -7.25 6.10
CA LYS A 10 18.10 -6.37 4.99
C LYS A 10 18.06 -7.10 3.65
N SER A 11 18.70 -8.26 3.54
CA SER A 11 18.71 -9.04 2.30
C SER A 11 17.31 -9.46 1.86
N ARG A 12 16.46 -9.85 2.81
CA ARG A 12 15.07 -10.23 2.54
C ARG A 12 14.23 -9.02 2.11
N LEU A 13 14.45 -7.86 2.75
CA LEU A 13 13.77 -6.63 2.39
C LEU A 13 14.21 -6.12 1.01
N ASP A 14 15.49 -6.23 0.67
CA ASP A 14 16.02 -5.92 -0.66
C ASP A 14 15.36 -6.82 -1.72
N ASN A 15 15.20 -8.13 -1.45
CA ASN A 15 14.46 -9.04 -2.32
C ASN A 15 13.00 -8.62 -2.52
N ILE A 16 12.28 -8.26 -1.44
CA ILE A 16 10.89 -7.79 -1.53
C ILE A 16 10.78 -6.51 -2.35
N LYS A 17 11.69 -5.57 -2.11
CA LYS A 17 11.79 -4.31 -2.84
C LYS A 17 12.02 -4.56 -4.34
N ASP A 18 12.98 -5.40 -4.69
CA ASP A 18 13.32 -5.70 -6.08
C ASP A 18 12.16 -6.38 -6.81
N ASN A 19 11.47 -7.33 -6.16
CA ASN A 19 10.26 -7.95 -6.70
C ASN A 19 9.15 -6.92 -6.93
N SER A 20 8.90 -6.03 -5.97
CA SER A 20 7.91 -4.96 -6.13
C SER A 20 8.28 -4.04 -7.28
N GLU A 21 9.53 -3.58 -7.36
CA GLU A 21 10.00 -2.74 -8.46
C GLU A 21 9.84 -3.42 -9.82
N GLU A 22 10.17 -4.71 -9.93
CA GLU A 22 10.02 -5.47 -11.16
C GLU A 22 8.56 -5.58 -11.60
N LEU A 23 7.64 -5.83 -10.65
CA LEU A 23 6.20 -5.82 -10.92
C LEU A 23 5.73 -4.47 -11.43
N PHE A 24 6.13 -3.36 -10.81
CA PHE A 24 5.72 -2.03 -11.28
C PHE A 24 6.38 -1.64 -12.60
N LYS A 25 7.57 -2.15 -12.92
CA LYS A 25 8.25 -1.93 -14.21
C LYS A 25 7.58 -2.71 -15.35
N ASN A 26 7.19 -3.96 -15.10
CA ASN A 26 6.68 -4.88 -16.12
C ASN A 26 5.15 -4.99 -16.15
N GLY A 27 4.49 -4.55 -15.09
CA GLY A 27 3.05 -4.62 -14.91
C GLY A 27 2.31 -3.62 -15.79
N VAL A 28 1.10 -3.99 -16.18
CA VAL A 28 0.20 -3.07 -16.86
C VAL A 28 -0.51 -2.25 -15.80
N LEU A 29 -0.08 -1.00 -15.61
CA LEU A 29 -0.84 -0.04 -14.83
C LEU A 29 -2.18 0.19 -15.52
N HIS A 30 -3.25 -0.31 -14.90
CA HIS A 30 -4.59 -0.18 -15.45
C HIS A 30 -5.09 1.27 -15.42
N ASN A 31 -4.49 2.15 -14.60
CA ASN A 31 -4.87 3.55 -14.53
C ASN A 31 -3.79 4.48 -15.12
N LYS A 32 -4.09 5.12 -16.26
CA LYS A 32 -3.16 6.01 -16.99
C LYS A 32 -2.79 7.31 -16.27
N TYR A 33 -3.54 7.69 -15.24
CA TYR A 33 -3.43 9.02 -14.62
C TYR A 33 -2.62 9.04 -13.31
N PHE A 34 -2.21 7.89 -12.80
CA PHE A 34 -1.62 7.74 -11.46
C PHE A 34 -0.19 7.20 -11.52
N THR A 35 0.59 7.76 -12.45
CA THR A 35 1.95 7.42 -12.87
C THR A 35 3.06 7.50 -11.80
N ILE A 36 2.76 7.47 -10.49
CA ILE A 36 3.76 7.65 -9.42
C ILE A 36 3.76 6.51 -8.38
N HIS A 37 2.93 5.48 -8.54
CA HIS A 37 3.02 4.29 -7.70
C HIS A 37 4.20 3.41 -8.17
N GLY A 38 5.33 3.59 -7.49
CA GLY A 38 6.58 2.88 -7.69
C GLY A 38 7.49 3.14 -6.49
N ILE A 39 8.78 2.88 -6.62
CA ILE A 39 9.70 3.00 -5.47
C ILE A 39 9.74 4.41 -4.84
N ASP A 40 9.49 5.45 -5.63
CA ASP A 40 9.42 6.84 -5.14
C ASP A 40 8.26 7.07 -4.17
N HIS A 41 7.11 6.41 -4.38
CA HIS A 41 5.97 6.42 -3.45
C HIS A 41 6.35 5.73 -2.14
N SER A 42 6.94 4.54 -2.23
CA SER A 42 7.43 3.82 -1.05
C SER A 42 8.48 4.65 -0.28
N HIS A 43 9.39 5.35 -0.95
CA HIS A 43 10.35 6.25 -0.30
C HIS A 43 9.69 7.44 0.38
N ALA A 44 8.66 8.04 -0.23
CA ALA A 44 7.89 9.12 0.39
C ALA A 44 7.17 8.64 1.66
N ILE A 45 6.54 7.46 1.62
CA ILE A 45 5.92 6.84 2.80
C ILE A 45 6.98 6.55 3.87
N ILE A 46 8.15 6.02 3.51
CA ILE A 46 9.24 5.77 4.47
C ILE A 46 9.70 7.08 5.12
N SER A 47 9.78 8.18 4.36
CA SER A 47 10.08 9.50 4.91
C SER A 47 9.01 9.96 5.89
N ASN A 48 7.74 9.88 5.51
CA ASN A 48 6.60 10.24 6.37
C ASN A 48 6.60 9.40 7.65
N LEU A 49 6.87 8.09 7.54
CA LEU A 49 7.01 7.21 8.68
C LEU A 49 8.12 7.70 9.61
N ASN A 50 9.32 7.97 9.08
CA ASN A 50 10.43 8.48 9.89
C ASN A 50 10.10 9.77 10.63
N ASP A 51 9.40 10.70 9.97
CA ASP A 51 8.99 11.99 10.54
C ASP A 51 7.88 11.83 11.60
N LEU A 52 6.92 10.93 11.37
CA LEU A 52 5.80 10.69 12.28
C LEU A 52 6.22 10.12 13.64
N VAL A 53 7.34 9.40 13.65
CA VAL A 53 7.83 8.76 14.86
C VAL A 53 9.08 9.44 15.42
N ASP A 54 9.43 10.66 14.98
CA ASP A 54 10.67 11.38 15.36
C ASP A 54 11.90 10.42 15.37
N GLY A 55 11.95 9.54 14.36
CA GLY A 55 12.75 8.32 14.35
C GLY A 55 12.35 7.32 15.45
N ILE A 56 11.31 6.51 15.22
CA ILE A 56 10.83 5.42 16.10
C ILE A 56 11.04 5.74 17.61
N GLU A 57 10.36 6.75 18.14
CA GLU A 57 10.56 7.25 19.52
C GLU A 57 10.09 6.26 20.64
N PRO A 58 10.53 6.43 21.92
CA PRO A 58 11.50 5.56 22.59
C PRO A 58 10.89 4.80 23.79
N ASN A 59 9.56 4.83 23.96
CA ASN A 59 8.86 4.16 25.06
C ASN A 59 8.07 2.93 24.62
N ASN A 60 8.14 2.56 23.34
CA ASN A 60 7.57 1.33 22.78
C ASN A 60 8.11 1.11 21.34
N GLU A 61 9.44 1.15 21.21
CA GLU A 61 10.17 1.03 19.94
C GLU A 61 9.59 -0.09 19.06
N LEU A 62 9.53 0.14 17.74
CA LEU A 62 9.26 -0.95 16.82
C LEU A 62 10.38 -1.98 16.95
N THR A 63 10.02 -3.25 17.16
CA THR A 63 11.02 -4.32 17.11
C THR A 63 11.56 -4.44 15.69
N LYS A 64 12.70 -5.11 15.53
CA LYS A 64 13.25 -5.33 14.17
C LYS A 64 12.29 -6.09 13.27
N HIS A 65 11.52 -7.02 13.84
CA HIS A 65 10.48 -7.77 13.13
C HIS A 65 9.37 -6.82 12.69
N GLU A 66 8.91 -5.93 13.56
CA GLU A 66 7.89 -4.94 13.23
C GLU A 66 8.38 -3.95 12.17
N ILE A 67 9.64 -3.49 12.24
CA ILE A 67 10.26 -2.65 11.19
C ILE A 67 10.30 -3.41 9.87
N PHE A 68 10.75 -4.67 9.88
CA PHE A 68 10.80 -5.50 8.69
C PHE A 68 9.42 -5.67 8.05
N TYR A 69 8.39 -6.04 8.84
CA TYR A 69 7.03 -6.21 8.32
C TYR A 69 6.43 -4.89 7.83
N LEU A 70 6.65 -3.79 8.55
CA LEU A 70 6.17 -2.47 8.12
C LEU A 70 6.79 -2.06 6.78
N LEU A 71 8.11 -2.17 6.64
CA LEU A 71 8.81 -1.82 5.40
C LEU A 71 8.44 -2.77 4.25
N ALA A 72 8.32 -4.08 4.51
CA ALA A 72 7.82 -5.04 3.53
C ALA A 72 6.43 -4.65 3.03
N SER A 73 5.52 -4.29 3.93
CA SER A 73 4.18 -3.81 3.58
C SER A 73 4.23 -2.47 2.82
N VAL A 74 5.14 -1.55 3.13
CA VAL A 74 5.31 -0.31 2.34
C VAL A 74 5.65 -0.61 0.88
N TYR A 75 6.51 -1.61 0.61
CA TYR A 75 6.82 -2.00 -0.77
C TYR A 75 5.69 -2.75 -1.46
N LEU A 76 4.81 -3.41 -0.70
CA LEU A 76 3.80 -4.33 -1.24
C LEU A 76 2.37 -3.78 -1.22
N HIS A 77 2.07 -2.70 -0.49
CA HIS A 77 0.69 -2.27 -0.23
C HIS A 77 -0.10 -1.91 -1.50
N ASP A 78 0.58 -1.45 -2.55
CA ASP A 78 -0.03 -1.03 -3.82
C ASP A 78 0.10 -2.06 -4.96
N VAL A 79 0.77 -3.21 -4.77
CA VAL A 79 0.94 -4.19 -5.87
C VAL A 79 -0.40 -4.72 -6.40
N GLY A 80 -1.44 -4.70 -5.57
CA GLY A 80 -2.82 -5.01 -5.95
C GLY A 80 -3.41 -4.09 -7.02
N MET A 81 -2.79 -2.94 -7.30
CA MET A 81 -3.14 -2.07 -8.44
C MET A 81 -2.76 -2.69 -9.79
N LEU A 82 -1.83 -3.63 -9.80
CA LEU A 82 -1.35 -4.37 -10.98
C LEU A 82 -2.12 -5.68 -11.21
N VAL A 83 -2.93 -6.09 -10.22
CA VAL A 83 -3.67 -7.35 -10.25
C VAL A 83 -5.10 -7.09 -10.72
N SER A 84 -5.45 -7.59 -11.90
CA SER A 84 -6.82 -7.55 -12.42
C SER A 84 -7.54 -8.89 -12.26
N ASP A 85 -8.82 -8.86 -11.91
CA ASP A 85 -9.71 -10.01 -11.90
C ASP A 85 -10.54 -10.05 -13.20
N PRO A 86 -10.77 -11.23 -13.82
CA PRO A 86 -11.62 -11.36 -15.01
C PRO A 86 -13.02 -10.76 -14.85
N ASN A 87 -13.55 -10.71 -13.63
CA ASN A 87 -14.88 -10.19 -13.32
C ASN A 87 -14.88 -8.68 -13.02
N ASP A 88 -13.73 -7.99 -13.04
CA ASP A 88 -13.68 -6.55 -12.72
C ASP A 88 -14.60 -5.70 -13.60
N GLU A 89 -14.69 -6.02 -14.90
CA GLU A 89 -15.62 -5.34 -15.80
C GLU A 89 -17.09 -5.61 -15.46
N GLY A 90 -17.40 -6.81 -15.00
CA GLY A 90 -18.74 -7.18 -14.55
C GLY A 90 -19.11 -6.41 -13.28
N THR A 91 -18.22 -6.40 -12.29
CA THR A 91 -18.37 -5.64 -11.05
C THR A 91 -18.54 -4.15 -11.34
N ALA A 92 -17.73 -3.59 -12.24
CA ALA A 92 -17.83 -2.19 -12.65
C ALA A 92 -19.21 -1.86 -13.21
N LYS A 93 -19.74 -2.70 -14.13
CA LYS A 93 -21.08 -2.51 -14.71
C LYS A 93 -22.21 -2.58 -13.67
N VAL A 94 -22.07 -3.41 -12.64
CA VAL A 94 -23.07 -3.54 -11.56
C VAL A 94 -23.07 -2.31 -10.65
N ILE A 95 -21.89 -1.74 -10.37
CA ILE A 95 -21.76 -0.56 -9.50
C ILE A 95 -22.06 0.73 -10.26
N SER A 96 -21.72 0.77 -11.56
CA SER A 96 -21.87 1.94 -12.41
C SER A 96 -23.34 2.34 -12.54
N THR A 97 -23.63 3.60 -12.26
CA THR A 97 -24.94 4.21 -12.53
C THR A 97 -24.79 5.29 -13.59
N HIS A 98 -25.90 5.84 -14.09
CA HIS A 98 -25.86 6.94 -15.05
C HIS A 98 -25.26 8.22 -14.43
N GLU A 99 -25.43 8.40 -13.12
CA GLU A 99 -24.93 9.56 -12.36
C GLU A 99 -23.50 9.36 -11.85
N MET A 100 -23.08 8.11 -11.67
CA MET A 100 -21.74 7.72 -11.21
C MET A 100 -21.19 6.60 -12.09
N PRO A 101 -20.56 6.93 -13.23
CA PRO A 101 -19.89 5.91 -14.04
C PRO A 101 -18.76 5.29 -13.22
N PHE A 102 -18.67 3.97 -13.26
CA PHE A 102 -17.68 3.19 -12.52
C PHE A 102 -16.93 2.29 -13.49
N THR A 103 -15.61 2.41 -13.52
CA THR A 103 -14.74 1.70 -14.46
C THR A 103 -14.11 0.45 -13.84
N LYS A 104 -13.48 -0.39 -14.66
CA LYS A 104 -12.68 -1.54 -14.19
C LYS A 104 -11.57 -1.08 -13.24
N GLU A 105 -10.94 0.03 -13.60
CA GLU A 105 -9.86 0.69 -12.86
C GLU A 105 -10.33 1.17 -11.48
N ASP A 106 -11.58 1.65 -11.38
CA ASP A 106 -12.17 2.05 -10.10
C ASP A 106 -12.43 0.85 -9.19
N VAL A 107 -12.80 -0.31 -9.75
CA VAL A 107 -12.92 -1.57 -9.00
C VAL A 107 -11.55 -2.00 -8.48
N ILE A 108 -10.54 -2.04 -9.35
CA ILE A 108 -9.16 -2.38 -8.97
C ILE A 108 -8.70 -1.45 -7.84
N ARG A 109 -8.85 -0.13 -8.01
CA ARG A 109 -8.50 0.86 -6.98
C ARG A 109 -9.32 0.70 -5.70
N LYS A 110 -10.59 0.33 -5.78
CA LYS A 110 -11.40 0.11 -4.58
C LYS A 110 -10.88 -1.09 -3.79
N GLU A 111 -10.32 -2.09 -4.46
CA GLU A 111 -9.97 -3.39 -3.88
C GLU A 111 -8.46 -3.64 -3.75
N HIS A 112 -7.59 -2.75 -4.25
CA HIS A 112 -6.14 -2.97 -4.32
C HIS A 112 -5.52 -3.42 -3.00
N HIS A 113 -5.84 -2.78 -1.86
CA HIS A 113 -5.41 -3.24 -0.53
C HIS A 113 -5.67 -4.74 -0.26
N ILE A 114 -6.86 -5.25 -0.61
CA ILE A 114 -7.19 -6.68 -0.50
C ILE A 114 -6.42 -7.52 -1.51
N ARG A 115 -6.24 -7.03 -2.74
CA ARG A 115 -5.48 -7.72 -3.77
C ARG A 115 -3.99 -7.80 -3.44
N SER A 116 -3.42 -6.76 -2.82
CA SER A 116 -2.07 -6.75 -2.29
C SER A 116 -1.90 -7.79 -1.19
N GLY A 117 -2.88 -7.88 -0.28
CA GLY A 117 -2.90 -8.96 0.73
C GLY A 117 -2.89 -10.35 0.11
N LYS A 118 -3.75 -10.60 -0.88
CA LYS A 118 -3.77 -11.89 -1.62
C LYS A 118 -2.44 -12.16 -2.31
N TYR A 119 -1.87 -11.15 -2.98
CA TYR A 119 -0.59 -11.26 -3.66
C TYR A 119 0.52 -11.71 -2.71
N VAL A 120 0.58 -11.12 -1.51
CA VAL A 120 1.56 -11.49 -0.46
C VAL A 120 1.47 -12.98 -0.13
N ILE A 121 0.27 -13.51 0.07
CA ILE A 121 0.08 -14.93 0.40
C ILE A 121 0.43 -15.84 -0.78
N GLU A 122 -0.03 -15.51 -1.98
CA GLU A 122 0.19 -16.31 -3.19
C GLU A 122 1.67 -16.37 -3.59
N HIS A 123 2.47 -15.36 -3.23
CA HIS A 123 3.87 -15.22 -3.62
C HIS A 123 4.83 -15.25 -2.43
N ALA A 124 4.39 -15.75 -1.26
CA ALA A 124 5.19 -15.76 -0.03
C ALA A 124 6.59 -16.39 -0.21
N ASP A 125 6.67 -17.49 -0.97
CA ASP A 125 7.93 -18.18 -1.28
C ASP A 125 8.92 -17.27 -2.04
N ILE A 126 8.45 -16.55 -3.05
CA ILE A 126 9.28 -15.62 -3.85
C ILE A 126 9.68 -14.40 -3.02
N LEU A 127 8.78 -13.94 -2.16
CA LEU A 127 9.01 -12.83 -1.23
C LEU A 127 9.91 -13.23 -0.05
N SER A 128 10.28 -14.51 0.09
CA SER A 128 11.05 -15.03 1.21
C SER A 128 10.38 -14.73 2.57
N LEU A 129 9.06 -14.94 2.63
CA LEU A 129 8.24 -14.82 3.83
C LEU A 129 7.72 -16.20 4.22
N ASP A 130 7.82 -16.56 5.50
CA ASP A 130 7.14 -17.73 6.02
C ASP A 130 5.63 -17.51 6.18
N HIS A 131 4.91 -18.54 6.61
CA HIS A 131 3.45 -18.47 6.77
C HIS A 131 2.98 -17.40 7.77
N PHE A 132 3.67 -17.23 8.90
CA PHE A 132 3.29 -16.26 9.93
C PHE A 132 3.67 -14.84 9.53
N GLU A 133 4.83 -14.68 8.88
CA GLU A 133 5.33 -13.41 8.36
C GLU A 133 4.42 -12.89 7.23
N SER A 134 4.10 -13.75 6.25
CA SER A 134 3.21 -13.40 5.13
C SER A 134 1.81 -13.03 5.61
N GLU A 135 1.27 -13.68 6.64
CA GLU A 135 0.00 -13.29 7.26
C GLU A 135 0.05 -11.90 7.94
N CYS A 136 1.15 -11.55 8.60
CA CYS A 136 1.32 -10.20 9.17
C CYS A 136 1.40 -9.14 8.07
N VAL A 137 2.25 -9.37 7.06
CA VAL A 137 2.40 -8.46 5.93
C VAL A 137 1.10 -8.31 5.15
N ARG A 138 0.34 -9.42 4.95
CA ARG A 138 -1.00 -9.41 4.37
C ARG A 138 -1.91 -8.46 5.11
N LEU A 139 -2.06 -8.63 6.42
CA LEU A 139 -2.98 -7.82 7.22
C LEU A 139 -2.58 -6.35 7.26
N ILE A 140 -1.29 -6.04 7.33
CA ILE A 140 -0.83 -4.65 7.26
C ILE A 140 -1.18 -4.04 5.89
N CYS A 141 -0.98 -4.80 4.80
CA CYS A 141 -1.38 -4.38 3.46
C CYS A 141 -2.91 -4.23 3.31
N GLU A 142 -3.72 -5.17 3.77
CA GLU A 142 -5.19 -5.04 3.73
C GLU A 142 -5.66 -3.89 4.61
N GLY A 143 -5.00 -3.71 5.74
CA GLY A 143 -5.25 -2.68 6.73
C GLY A 143 -4.80 -1.28 6.32
N HIS A 144 -4.12 -1.07 5.20
CA HIS A 144 -3.67 0.29 4.84
C HIS A 144 -4.80 1.20 4.32
N ARG A 145 -6.01 0.67 4.03
CA ARG A 145 -7.14 1.45 3.49
C ARG A 145 -8.44 1.36 4.30
N ARG A 146 -9.49 0.74 3.75
CA ARG A 146 -10.88 0.89 4.23
C ARG A 146 -11.30 -0.20 5.23
N VAL A 147 -10.41 -1.16 5.51
CA VAL A 147 -10.70 -2.27 6.41
C VAL A 147 -10.89 -1.76 7.83
N ASN A 148 -11.86 -2.32 8.56
CA ASN A 148 -12.02 -2.08 9.98
C ASN A 148 -10.89 -2.79 10.73
N LEU A 149 -10.10 -2.07 11.54
CA LEU A 149 -8.96 -2.64 12.27
C LEU A 149 -9.35 -3.18 13.66
N GLU A 150 -10.57 -2.94 14.14
CA GLU A 150 -11.08 -3.43 15.42
C GLU A 150 -11.21 -4.96 15.58
N PRO A 151 -11.48 -5.76 14.53
CA PRO A 151 -11.61 -7.20 14.68
C PRO A 151 -10.35 -7.89 15.24
N GLU A 152 -10.55 -9.05 15.87
CA GLU A 152 -9.51 -9.87 16.52
C GLU A 152 -8.38 -10.30 15.56
N GLU A 153 -8.63 -10.35 14.25
CA GLU A 153 -7.61 -10.71 13.27
C GLU A 153 -6.40 -9.75 13.26
N TYR A 154 -6.63 -8.49 13.68
CA TYR A 154 -5.65 -7.43 13.82
C TYR A 154 -5.04 -7.33 15.23
N ASP A 155 -5.47 -8.16 16.18
CA ASP A 155 -4.84 -8.22 17.50
C ASP A 155 -3.36 -8.62 17.39
N ASP A 156 -2.62 -8.37 18.47
CA ASP A 156 -1.20 -8.66 18.55
C ASP A 156 -0.93 -10.14 18.28
N ARG A 157 0.10 -10.40 17.46
CA ARG A 157 0.51 -11.76 17.08
C ARG A 157 1.82 -12.14 17.74
N PHE A 158 1.92 -13.38 18.19
CA PHE A 158 3.13 -13.93 18.79
C PHE A 158 3.87 -14.78 17.75
N ILE A 159 4.99 -14.28 17.24
CA ILE A 159 5.86 -14.99 16.29
C ILE A 159 7.17 -15.30 17.00
N GLY A 160 7.40 -16.57 17.31
CA GLY A 160 8.51 -16.98 18.16
C GLY A 160 8.41 -16.34 19.54
N ASN A 161 9.39 -15.51 19.90
CA ASN A 161 9.43 -14.77 21.16
C ASN A 161 9.05 -13.28 21.00
N GLU A 162 8.60 -12.88 19.81
CA GLU A 162 8.33 -11.49 19.46
C GLU A 162 6.82 -11.25 19.43
N THR A 163 6.42 -10.08 19.93
CA THR A 163 5.03 -9.61 19.82
C THR A 163 4.97 -8.62 18.66
N ILE A 164 4.06 -8.87 17.72
CA ILE A 164 3.88 -8.08 16.51
C ILE A 164 2.54 -7.36 16.61
N ARG A 165 2.58 -6.03 16.71
CA ARG A 165 1.39 -5.20 16.90
C ARG A 165 0.71 -4.89 15.57
N VAL A 166 0.07 -5.90 14.96
CA VAL A 166 -0.46 -5.80 13.58
C VAL A 166 -1.42 -4.62 13.39
N ARG A 167 -2.37 -4.41 14.32
CA ARG A 167 -3.28 -3.24 14.31
C ARG A 167 -2.51 -1.92 14.25
N PHE A 168 -1.45 -1.80 15.05
CA PHE A 168 -0.64 -0.59 15.12
C PHE A 168 0.13 -0.37 13.82
N LEU A 169 0.78 -1.40 13.26
CA LEU A 169 1.52 -1.32 12.00
C LEU A 169 0.60 -0.98 10.81
N ALA A 170 -0.59 -1.58 10.75
CA ALA A 170 -1.61 -1.26 9.76
C ALA A 170 -2.08 0.20 9.86
N ALA A 171 -2.29 0.70 11.09
CA ALA A 171 -2.67 2.08 11.33
C ALA A 171 -1.55 3.06 10.93
N LEU A 172 -0.28 2.76 11.22
CA LEU A 172 0.86 3.57 10.82
C LEU A 172 0.99 3.66 9.30
N LEU A 173 0.89 2.54 8.59
CA LEU A 173 0.94 2.53 7.13
C LEU A 173 -0.23 3.32 6.54
N ARG A 174 -1.45 3.08 7.03
CA ARG A 174 -2.65 3.81 6.60
C ARG A 174 -2.48 5.32 6.77
N PHE A 175 -1.99 5.76 7.93
CA PHE A 175 -1.79 7.18 8.18
C PHE A 175 -0.70 7.77 7.30
N SER A 176 0.39 7.04 7.09
CA SER A 176 1.54 7.52 6.31
C SER A 176 1.25 7.63 4.81
N ASP A 177 0.50 6.68 4.25
CA ASP A 177 0.02 6.76 2.85
C ASP A 177 -0.99 7.90 2.66
N GLU A 178 -1.90 8.11 3.62
CA GLU A 178 -2.84 9.23 3.58
C GLU A 178 -2.16 10.58 3.84
N LEU A 179 -0.93 10.63 4.37
CA LEU A 179 -0.12 11.85 4.44
C LEU A 179 0.66 12.13 3.15
N ASP A 180 0.85 11.14 2.29
CA ASP A 180 1.43 11.34 0.95
C ASP A 180 0.39 11.93 -0.02
N ILE A 181 -0.17 13.10 0.36
CA ILE A 181 -1.05 13.93 -0.47
C ILE A 181 -0.23 14.89 -1.33
N SER A 182 1.08 14.67 -1.50
CA SER A 182 1.90 15.62 -2.25
C SER A 182 1.34 15.80 -3.67
N TYR A 183 1.40 17.05 -4.18
CA TYR A 183 0.96 17.54 -5.51
C TYR A 183 1.46 16.73 -6.73
N LYS A 184 2.12 15.60 -6.49
CA LYS A 184 2.63 14.62 -7.44
C LYS A 184 1.55 13.64 -7.91
N ARG A 185 0.48 13.35 -7.15
CA ARG A 185 -0.59 12.41 -7.59
C ARG A 185 -1.29 12.78 -8.92
N GLY A 186 -1.08 14.00 -9.43
CA GLY A 186 -1.18 14.30 -10.86
C GLY A 186 -0.17 15.40 -11.23
N PRO A 187 0.69 15.22 -12.26
CA PRO A 187 1.46 16.34 -12.78
C PRO A 187 0.49 17.47 -13.14
N ILE A 188 0.73 18.71 -12.69
CA ILE A 188 -0.10 19.87 -13.07
C ILE A 188 -0.24 19.97 -14.60
N LYS A 189 0.81 19.58 -15.34
CA LYS A 189 0.78 19.47 -16.81
C LYS A 189 -0.22 18.43 -17.34
N LEU A 190 -0.42 17.31 -16.62
CA LEU A 190 -1.38 16.27 -16.98
C LEU A 190 -2.82 16.77 -16.72
N LEU A 191 -3.03 17.49 -15.61
CA LEU A 191 -4.27 18.21 -15.31
C LEU A 191 -4.61 19.27 -16.38
N GLU A 192 -3.61 20.02 -16.86
CA GLU A 192 -3.79 21.01 -17.93
C GLU A 192 -4.17 20.36 -19.27
N ILE A 193 -3.59 19.20 -19.60
CA ILE A 193 -3.85 18.47 -20.85
C ILE A 193 -5.23 17.80 -20.83
N LEU A 194 -5.67 17.28 -19.70
CA LEU A 194 -6.86 16.44 -19.60
C LEU A 194 -8.10 17.18 -19.08
N ARG A 195 -7.98 18.49 -18.82
CA ARG A 195 -9.07 19.31 -18.27
C ARG A 195 -10.34 19.27 -19.12
N GLU A 196 -10.21 19.02 -20.42
CA GLU A 196 -11.33 18.90 -21.37
C GLU A 196 -11.92 17.48 -21.44
N GLU A 197 -11.21 16.46 -20.94
CA GLU A 197 -11.62 15.04 -20.99
C GLU A 197 -12.09 14.51 -19.62
N MET A 198 -11.84 15.23 -18.52
CA MET A 198 -12.27 14.85 -17.18
C MET A 198 -13.76 15.17 -16.98
N PRO A 199 -14.59 14.21 -16.52
CA PRO A 199 -15.98 14.49 -16.17
C PRO A 199 -16.09 15.49 -15.01
N ASP A 200 -17.12 16.35 -15.04
CA ASP A 200 -17.31 17.49 -14.12
C ASP A 200 -17.17 17.16 -12.62
N TYR A 201 -17.49 15.94 -12.19
CA TYR A 201 -17.41 15.53 -10.78
C TYR A 201 -15.98 15.33 -10.26
N SER A 202 -15.00 15.10 -11.14
CA SER A 202 -13.58 14.95 -10.79
C SER A 202 -12.90 16.29 -10.52
N ALA A 203 -13.48 17.41 -10.99
CA ALA A 203 -12.96 18.75 -10.80
C ALA A 203 -13.33 19.37 -9.43
N VAL A 204 -14.26 18.76 -8.70
CA VAL A 204 -14.82 19.32 -7.47
C VAL A 204 -13.90 19.12 -6.26
N SER A 205 -13.05 18.08 -6.25
CA SER A 205 -12.11 17.86 -5.14
C SER A 205 -10.87 18.77 -5.17
N CYS A 206 -10.60 19.44 -6.30
CA CYS A 206 -9.46 20.36 -6.44
C CYS A 206 -9.81 21.82 -6.10
N ASN A 207 -11.07 22.13 -5.81
CA ASN A 207 -11.54 23.49 -5.49
C ASN A 207 -11.92 23.65 -4.02
N VAL A 208 -11.16 23.06 -3.10
CA VAL A 208 -11.20 23.50 -1.70
C VAL A 208 -10.17 24.62 -1.54
N VAL A 209 -10.72 25.81 -1.65
CA VAL A 209 -10.07 27.12 -1.55
C VAL A 209 -9.45 27.28 -0.15
N ASP A 210 -8.27 27.90 -0.13
CA ASP A 210 -7.61 28.47 1.04
C ASP A 210 -8.61 29.11 2.03
N ILE A 211 -8.63 28.61 3.28
CA ILE A 211 -8.99 29.36 4.49
C ILE A 211 -7.98 29.01 5.58
#